data_AF-T0YT21-F1
#
_entry.id   AF-T0YT21-F1
#
_cell.length_a   1.000
_cell.length_b   1.000
_cell.length_c   1.000
_cell.angle_alpha   90.00
_cell.angle_beta   90.00
_cell.angle_gamma   90.00
#
_symmetry.space_group_name_H-M   'P 1'
#
loop_
_entity.id
_entity.type
_entity.pdbx_description
1 polymer ?
#
loop_
_entity_poly.entity_id
_entity_poly.type
_entity_poly.pdbx_seq_one_letter_code
_entity_poly.pdbx_strand_id
1 'polypeptide(L)'
;MRPPNDLPLDPLSIPALAETDVLEALDRILPALPGRALLDLPEVPGARAWVLGDTHGDWPTAKALLDERILRREGRDRAILLGDYVDRTPAGLPQGSLVNALYLLSLNAALPGRVHLLRGNHETQ
;
A
#
# COMPACT_ATOMS: atom_id res chain seq x y z
N MET A 1 -13.97 -9.87 -4.66
CA MET A 1 -13.50 -10.41 -3.37
C MET A 1 -13.80 -9.36 -2.31
N ARG A 2 -14.51 -9.69 -1.22
CA ARG A 2 -14.63 -8.76 -0.09
C ARG A 2 -13.26 -8.72 0.60
N PRO A 3 -12.76 -7.56 1.03
CA PRO A 3 -11.53 -7.52 1.82
C PRO A 3 -11.70 -8.35 3.11
N PRO A 4 -10.63 -8.94 3.65
CA PRO A 4 -10.65 -9.49 5.00
C PRO A 4 -11.11 -8.41 5.99
N ASN A 5 -11.85 -8.81 7.04
CA ASN A 5 -12.55 -7.89 7.95
C ASN A 5 -11.64 -6.93 8.75
N ASP A 6 -10.32 -7.07 8.65
CA ASP A 6 -9.28 -6.33 9.39
C ASP A 6 -8.33 -5.52 8.50
N LEU A 7 -8.57 -5.44 7.18
CA LEU A 7 -7.75 -4.65 6.25
C LEU A 7 -8.43 -3.35 5.80
N PRO A 8 -7.68 -2.27 5.50
CA PRO A 8 -6.22 -2.16 5.62
C PRO A 8 -5.74 -2.03 7.08
N LEU A 9 -4.48 -2.40 7.32
CA LEU A 9 -3.83 -2.18 8.61
C LEU A 9 -3.67 -0.66 8.87
N ASP A 10 -3.84 -0.23 10.11
CA ASP A 10 -3.52 1.15 10.51
C ASP A 10 -2.00 1.30 10.68
N PRO A 11 -1.31 2.16 9.91
CA PRO A 11 0.14 2.33 10.05
C PRO A 11 0.58 2.77 11.45
N LEU A 12 -0.30 3.39 12.25
CA LEU A 12 0.01 3.75 13.63
C LEU A 12 0.07 2.55 14.59
N SER A 13 -0.58 1.43 14.26
CA SER A 13 -0.57 0.22 15.10
C SER A 13 0.55 -0.74 14.75
N ILE A 14 1.08 -0.68 13.51
CA ILE A 14 2.11 -1.60 13.01
C ILE A 14 3.38 -1.65 13.88
N PRO A 15 3.94 -0.52 14.37
CA PRO A 15 5.16 -0.54 15.20
C PRO A 15 5.03 -1.32 16.52
N ALA A 16 3.80 -1.57 16.97
CA ALA A 16 3.52 -2.30 18.21
C ALA A 16 3.24 -3.80 17.99
N LEU A 17 3.20 -4.26 16.74
CA LEU A 17 2.96 -5.66 16.42
C LEU A 17 4.18 -6.51 16.79
N ALA A 18 3.93 -7.69 17.36
CA ALA A 18 4.97 -8.70 17.48
C ALA A 18 5.29 -9.28 16.09
N GLU A 19 6.47 -9.90 15.96
CA GLU A 19 6.87 -10.56 14.72
C GLU A 19 5.85 -11.62 14.27
N THR A 20 5.28 -12.38 15.22
CA THR A 20 4.22 -13.35 14.95
C THR A 20 2.98 -12.70 14.33
N ASP A 21 2.57 -11.54 14.85
CA ASP A 21 1.40 -10.82 14.34
C ASP A 21 1.65 -10.27 12.93
N VAL A 22 2.89 -9.82 12.66
CA VAL A 22 3.32 -9.40 11.33
C VAL A 22 3.25 -10.56 10.33
N LEU A 23 3.77 -11.72 10.70
CA LEU A 23 3.75 -12.92 9.84
C LEU A 23 2.32 -13.38 9.58
N GLU A 24 1.48 -13.42 10.62
CA GLU A 24 0.06 -13.74 10.46
C GLU A 24 -0.67 -12.73 9.55
N ALA A 25 -0.33 -11.44 9.63
CA ALA A 25 -0.88 -10.43 8.74
C ALA A 25 -0.45 -10.67 7.28
N LEU A 26 0.83 -11.01 7.05
CA LEU A 26 1.34 -11.35 5.72
C LEU A 26 0.65 -12.59 5.15
N ASP A 27 0.43 -13.63 5.95
CA ASP A 27 -0.30 -14.84 5.52
C ASP A 27 -1.73 -14.53 5.06
N ARG A 28 -2.37 -13.48 5.61
CA ARG A 28 -3.68 -13.00 5.17
C ARG A 28 -3.59 -12.09 3.93
N ILE A 29 -2.58 -11.23 3.86
CA ILE A 29 -2.44 -10.22 2.81
C ILE A 29 -1.96 -10.85 1.50
N LEU A 30 -0.89 -11.65 1.53
CA LEU A 30 -0.21 -12.14 0.34
C LEU A 30 -1.14 -12.92 -0.62
N PRO A 31 -2.02 -13.83 -0.17
CA PRO A 31 -2.94 -14.52 -1.07
C PRO A 31 -3.97 -13.60 -1.74
N ALA A 32 -4.23 -12.43 -1.17
CA ALA A 32 -5.16 -11.45 -1.71
C ALA A 32 -4.52 -10.47 -2.72
N LEU A 33 -3.18 -10.47 -2.82
CA LEU A 33 -2.48 -9.58 -3.74
C LEU A 33 -2.70 -10.03 -5.20
N PRO A 34 -2.97 -9.08 -6.12
CA PRO A 34 -3.13 -9.40 -7.52
C PRO A 34 -1.77 -9.73 -8.15
N GLY A 35 -1.53 -10.99 -8.50
CA GLY A 35 -0.34 -11.41 -9.25
C GLY A 35 -0.38 -10.93 -10.70
N ARG A 36 0.10 -9.73 -10.99
CA ARG A 36 0.02 -9.10 -12.32
C ARG A 36 1.33 -8.41 -12.69
N ALA A 37 1.85 -8.72 -13.88
CA ALA A 37 3.01 -8.03 -14.46
C ALA A 37 2.63 -6.76 -15.25
N LEU A 38 1.35 -6.64 -15.66
CA LEU A 38 0.82 -5.51 -16.40
C LEU A 38 -0.44 -4.99 -15.71
N LEU A 39 -0.55 -3.67 -15.59
CA LEU A 39 -1.71 -3.01 -15.03
C LEU A 39 -2.61 -2.45 -16.13
N ASP A 40 -3.76 -3.08 -16.32
CA ASP A 40 -4.81 -2.54 -17.19
C ASP A 40 -5.58 -1.42 -16.47
N LEU A 41 -5.53 -0.22 -17.03
CA LEU A 41 -6.23 0.97 -16.53
C LEU A 41 -7.38 1.32 -17.49
N PRO A 42 -8.57 0.71 -17.31
CA PRO A 42 -9.69 1.03 -18.18
C PRO A 42 -10.08 2.50 -18.00
N GLU A 43 -10.37 3.15 -19.13
CA GLU A 43 -10.91 4.50 -19.15
C GLU A 43 -12.28 4.50 -18.47
N VAL A 44 -12.37 5.18 -17.34
CA VAL A 44 -13.60 5.32 -16.58
C VAL A 44 -13.91 6.81 -16.52
N PRO A 45 -15.01 7.27 -17.15
CA PRO A 45 -15.36 8.69 -17.16
C PRO A 45 -15.38 9.29 -15.76
N GLY A 46 -14.66 10.39 -15.58
CA GLY A 46 -14.53 11.10 -14.31
C GLY A 46 -13.59 10.47 -13.27
N ALA A 47 -13.00 9.30 -13.54
CA ALA A 47 -12.01 8.70 -12.66
C ALA A 47 -10.61 9.28 -12.93
N ARG A 48 -9.86 9.55 -11.87
CA ARG A 48 -8.45 9.96 -11.94
C ARG A 48 -7.51 8.82 -11.60
N ALA A 49 -6.35 8.82 -12.23
CA ALA A 49 -5.23 8.00 -11.84
C ALA A 49 -4.18 8.90 -11.17
N TRP A 50 -3.87 8.62 -9.92
CA TRP A 50 -2.81 9.26 -9.14
C TRP A 50 -1.58 8.37 -9.22
N VAL A 51 -0.49 8.88 -9.80
CA VAL A 51 0.78 8.16 -9.90
C VAL A 51 1.69 8.67 -8.80
N LEU A 52 2.16 7.77 -7.93
CA LEU A 52 3.02 8.06 -6.79
C LEU A 52 4.37 7.38 -7.01
N GLY A 53 5.45 8.14 -6.88
CA GLY A 53 6.81 7.62 -6.92
C GLY A 53 7.25 7.03 -5.58
N ASP A 54 8.56 7.03 -5.39
CA ASP A 54 9.25 6.43 -4.26
C ASP A 54 8.72 6.96 -2.92
N THR A 55 8.57 6.05 -1.97
CA THR A 55 8.12 6.41 -0.60
C THR A 55 9.19 6.11 0.44
N HIS A 56 10.08 5.14 0.21
CA HIS A 56 11.25 4.88 1.06
C HIS A 56 10.95 4.91 2.57
N GLY A 57 9.86 4.26 3.00
CA GLY A 57 9.45 4.22 4.41
C GLY A 57 8.79 5.48 4.98
N ASP A 58 8.55 6.54 4.19
CA ASP A 58 7.79 7.73 4.58
C ASP A 58 6.26 7.47 4.57
N TRP A 59 5.85 6.57 5.48
CA TRP A 59 4.46 6.16 5.61
C TRP A 59 3.50 7.32 5.95
N PRO A 60 3.84 8.38 6.72
CA PRO A 60 2.91 9.47 7.00
C PRO A 60 2.51 10.21 5.71
N THR A 61 3.49 10.49 4.84
CA THR A 61 3.23 11.14 3.55
C THR A 61 2.40 10.23 2.64
N ALA A 62 2.77 8.96 2.53
CA ALA A 62 2.02 7.98 1.74
C ALA A 62 0.56 7.88 2.21
N LYS A 63 0.34 7.74 3.52
CA LYS A 63 -0.99 7.68 4.14
C LYS A 63 -1.79 8.94 3.86
N ALA A 64 -1.21 10.13 4.05
CA ALA A 64 -1.93 11.39 3.82
C ALA A 64 -2.41 11.52 2.37
N LEU A 65 -1.56 11.17 1.41
CA LEU A 65 -1.92 11.16 -0.02
C LEU A 65 -3.01 10.14 -0.32
N LEU A 66 -2.88 8.91 0.18
CA LEU A 66 -3.86 7.85 -0.05
C LEU A 66 -5.21 8.15 0.63
N ASP A 67 -5.20 8.73 1.82
CA ASP A 67 -6.39 9.20 2.52
C ASP A 67 -7.12 10.26 1.68
N GLU A 68 -6.42 11.30 1.22
CA GLU A 68 -7.00 12.42 0.50
C GLU A 68 -7.48 12.04 -0.90
N ARG A 69 -6.70 11.23 -1.62
CA ARG A 69 -6.95 10.94 -3.03
C ARG A 69 -7.82 9.71 -3.25
N ILE A 70 -7.75 8.72 -2.35
CA ILE A 70 -8.41 7.42 -2.53
C ILE A 70 -9.46 7.17 -1.44
N LEU A 71 -9.09 7.16 -0.16
CA LEU A 71 -9.97 6.65 0.89
C LEU A 71 -11.15 7.56 1.23
N ARG A 72 -10.92 8.89 1.28
CA ARG A 72 -11.98 9.88 1.56
C ARG A 72 -12.89 10.17 0.36
N ARG A 73 -12.55 9.65 -0.82
CA ARG A 73 -13.35 9.82 -2.03
C ARG A 73 -14.21 8.59 -2.25
N GLU A 74 -15.52 8.78 -2.21
CA GLU A 74 -16.49 7.83 -2.78
C GLU A 74 -16.31 7.83 -4.30
N GLY A 75 -15.41 6.99 -4.80
CA GLY A 75 -14.93 7.20 -6.16
C GLY A 75 -14.25 6.01 -6.79
N ARG A 76 -14.08 6.17 -8.10
CA ARG A 76 -13.39 5.23 -9.00
C ARG A 76 -11.93 5.62 -9.22
N ASP A 77 -11.46 6.64 -8.49
CA ASP A 77 -10.07 7.10 -8.51
C ASP A 77 -9.15 5.96 -8.07
N ARG A 78 -7.99 5.92 -8.73
CA ARG A 78 -6.97 4.89 -8.55
C ARG A 78 -5.65 5.51 -8.15
N ALA A 79 -4.91 4.85 -7.27
CA ALA A 79 -3.52 5.13 -6.96
C ALA A 79 -2.64 4.05 -7.59
N ILE A 80 -1.57 4.47 -8.25
CA ILE A 80 -0.57 3.63 -8.88
C ILE A 80 0.76 4.02 -8.25
N LEU A 81 1.29 3.15 -7.40
CA LEU A 81 2.57 3.36 -6.74
C LEU A 81 3.65 2.61 -7.53
N LEU A 82 4.77 3.29 -7.80
CA LEU A 82 5.75 2.84 -8.79
C LEU A 82 6.85 1.91 -8.23
N GLY A 83 6.88 1.65 -6.93
CA GLY A 83 7.92 0.87 -6.27
C GLY A 83 8.67 1.70 -5.22
N ASP A 84 9.78 1.15 -4.73
CA ASP A 84 10.70 1.79 -3.79
C ASP A 84 9.99 2.25 -2.51
N TYR A 85 9.33 1.29 -1.88
CA TYR A 85 8.57 1.42 -0.63
C TYR A 85 9.45 1.30 0.60
N VAL A 86 10.55 0.57 0.47
CA VAL A 86 11.49 0.24 1.55
C VAL A 86 12.83 0.95 1.37
N ASP A 87 13.73 0.73 2.33
CA ASP A 87 15.02 1.40 2.44
C ASP A 87 14.94 2.93 2.57
N ARG A 88 16.08 3.56 2.86
CA ARG A 88 16.25 5.04 2.92
C ARG A 88 15.22 5.77 3.79
N THR A 89 14.75 5.10 4.84
CA THR A 89 13.73 5.64 5.74
C THR A 89 14.16 6.94 6.39
N PRO A 90 13.30 7.98 6.41
CA PRO A 90 13.58 9.21 7.11
C PRO A 90 13.98 8.94 8.57
N ALA A 91 15.03 9.62 9.05
CA ALA A 91 15.60 9.35 10.38
C ALA A 91 14.59 9.49 11.54
N GLY A 92 13.52 10.27 11.35
CA GLY A 92 12.46 10.45 12.34
C GLY A 92 11.38 9.36 12.35
N LEU A 93 11.45 8.36 11.46
CA LEU A 93 10.46 7.31 11.30
C LEU A 93 11.08 5.94 11.56
N PRO A 94 11.32 5.56 12.84
CA PRO A 94 11.84 4.23 13.14
C PRO A 94 10.89 3.17 12.57
N GLN A 95 11.45 2.12 11.99
CA GLN A 95 10.70 1.03 11.33
C GLN A 95 9.86 1.49 10.11
N GLY A 96 10.12 2.68 9.56
CA GLY A 96 9.30 3.24 8.47
C GLY A 96 9.17 2.32 7.25
N SER A 97 10.23 1.61 6.84
CA SER A 97 10.11 0.60 5.76
C SER A 97 9.08 -0.49 6.06
N LEU A 98 9.07 -1.05 7.27
CA LEU A 98 8.12 -2.10 7.68
C LEU A 98 6.69 -1.55 7.69
N VAL A 99 6.50 -0.39 8.33
CA VAL A 99 5.20 0.27 8.46
C VAL A 99 4.64 0.60 7.08
N ASN A 100 5.46 1.22 6.23
CA ASN A 100 5.07 1.62 4.89
C ASN A 100 4.72 0.41 4.03
N ALA A 101 5.57 -0.62 4.00
CA ALA A 101 5.32 -1.83 3.21
C ALA A 101 4.04 -2.56 3.66
N LEU A 102 3.88 -2.83 4.96
CA LEU A 102 2.70 -3.53 5.47
C LEU A 102 1.41 -2.73 5.24
N TYR A 103 1.44 -1.41 5.47
CA TYR A 103 0.31 -0.54 5.19
C TYR A 103 -0.08 -0.60 3.72
N LEU A 104 0.86 -0.37 2.80
CA LEU A 104 0.59 -0.37 1.37
C LEU A 104 0.10 -1.73 0.86
N LEU A 105 0.72 -2.83 1.28
CA LEU A 105 0.31 -4.19 0.91
C LEU A 105 -1.11 -4.49 1.42
N SER A 106 -1.39 -4.14 2.67
CA SER A 106 -2.73 -4.32 3.25
C SER A 106 -3.80 -3.50 2.52
N LEU A 107 -3.44 -2.29 2.08
CA LEU A 107 -4.32 -1.39 1.35
C LEU A 107 -4.60 -1.88 -0.08
N ASN A 108 -3.57 -2.39 -0.76
CA ASN A 108 -3.74 -3.03 -2.05
C ASN A 108 -4.63 -4.29 -1.95
N ALA A 109 -4.40 -5.14 -0.95
CA ALA A 109 -5.25 -6.30 -0.70
C ALA A 109 -6.70 -5.90 -0.36
N ALA A 110 -6.90 -4.80 0.35
CA ALA A 110 -8.23 -4.30 0.68
C ALA A 110 -8.96 -3.70 -0.52
N LEU A 111 -8.22 -3.04 -1.42
CA LEU A 111 -8.74 -2.25 -2.54
C LEU A 111 -8.03 -2.56 -3.88
N PRO A 112 -7.98 -3.82 -4.35
CA PRO A 112 -7.10 -4.24 -5.46
C PRO A 112 -7.46 -3.64 -6.83
N GLY A 113 -8.65 -3.05 -6.97
CA GLY A 113 -9.08 -2.33 -8.17
C GLY A 113 -8.85 -0.81 -8.12
N ARG A 114 -8.35 -0.29 -6.99
CA ARG A 114 -8.15 1.14 -6.74
C ARG A 114 -6.74 1.49 -6.28
N VAL A 115 -6.06 0.60 -5.56
CA VAL A 115 -4.67 0.80 -5.17
C VAL A 115 -3.84 -0.26 -5.86
N HIS A 116 -2.84 0.15 -6.61
CA HIS A 116 -1.97 -0.71 -7.38
C HIS A 116 -0.53 -0.46 -6.97
N LEU A 117 0.19 -1.53 -6.64
CA LEU A 117 1.61 -1.49 -6.28
C LEU A 117 2.41 -2.16 -7.40
N LEU A 118 3.37 -1.43 -7.95
CA LEU A 118 4.39 -1.99 -8.81
C LEU A 118 5.62 -2.35 -7.98
N ARG A 119 6.50 -3.17 -8.56
CA ARG A 119 7.76 -3.55 -7.92
C ARG A 119 8.87 -2.59 -8.37
N GLY A 120 9.52 -1.93 -7.42
CA GLY A 120 10.73 -1.16 -7.65
C GLY A 120 11.98 -2.02 -7.52
N ASN A 121 13.15 -1.40 -7.69
CA ASN A 121 14.43 -2.10 -7.57
C ASN A 121 14.79 -2.40 -6.11
N HIS A 122 14.30 -1.60 -5.15
CA HIS A 122 14.53 -1.85 -3.72
C HIS A 122 13.70 -3.02 -3.16
N GLU A 123 12.69 -3.51 -3.90
CA GLU A 123 11.91 -4.70 -3.53
C GLU A 123 12.51 -6.02 -4.11
N THR A 124 13.83 -6.07 -4.28
CA THR A 124 14.56 -7.24 -4.79
C THR A 124 15.67 -7.65 -3.82
N GLN A 125 16.06 -8.93 -3.85
CA GLN A 125 17.25 -9.46 -3.17
C GLN A 125 18.35 -9.69 -4.20
#